data_AF-A0A6L5Y6J1-F1
#
_entry.id   AF-A0A6L5Y6J1-F1
#
_cell.length_a   1.000
_cell.length_b   1.000
_cell.length_c   1.000
_cell.angle_alpha   90.00
_cell.angle_beta   90.00
_cell.angle_gamma   90.00
#
_symmetry.space_group_name_H-M   'P 1'
#
loop_
_entity.id
_entity.type
_entity.pdbx_description
1 polymer ?
#
loop_
_entity_poly.entity_id
_entity_poly.type
_entity_poly.pdbx_seq_one_letter_code
_entity_poly.pdbx_strand_id
1 'polypeptide(L)'
;MNRKTELKQKFKQLLTIAFASMMVLGSALPAMTETASAFTGKVGSSYTVTDGGRITYGSGDGGYSNSRKCDLGDGLGSRYTYCVQPAKASPPTGKVTVDKVITDSDDKGKWNALRNIVFYSPSYPGYEKNISNIKGAYYTGNFTKDWAIAHLAMAYVYEGRPSDMATWGGTKASGLGDIWIKAKRLGDGLWNADSEKDGAIPGNFKVFISTMSGVQDMVAGYLEDIRGGFRLQKIDNDLDEPYAQGDASLEGAEFTAFNKSGHAVFLGEKKINQGEAAVTIRTDKNGLAKSSADALPYGDYLVKETKAPSGYLLNEKWSRAISIRKDGEIIDITSDPVKEEIQRGGVQIVKRDKELKKSEALGGADLNGIEMTIKNVSGHDVLVRSDIGSPENKVDWKAISSKKDLIDSGKVKRVKSGEDMGKITVHWNEAKKAYTAETLPDDLPYGTYTIRETKTNKTYQRTDKSEHLFKIREDGKTVSCDDGQNEMALTFDNYVYRSDA
;
A
#
# COMPACT_ATOMS: atom_id res chain seq x y z
N MET A 1 25.13 -51.00 -23.71
CA MET A 1 24.89 -50.24 -22.47
C MET A 1 24.01 -49.03 -22.77
N ASN A 2 22.75 -49.21 -23.20
CA ASN A 2 21.83 -48.09 -23.46
C ASN A 2 20.39 -48.57 -23.77
N ARG A 3 19.64 -48.96 -22.72
CA ARG A 3 18.18 -49.23 -22.81
C ARG A 3 17.46 -49.01 -21.49
N LYS A 4 18.17 -49.13 -20.36
CA LYS A 4 17.67 -48.75 -19.02
C LYS A 4 17.71 -47.24 -18.74
N THR A 5 18.51 -46.47 -19.47
CA THR A 5 18.66 -45.02 -19.30
C THR A 5 17.57 -44.22 -20.04
N GLU A 6 17.20 -44.65 -21.26
CA GLU A 6 16.10 -44.04 -22.04
C GLU A 6 14.71 -44.26 -21.42
N LEU A 7 14.47 -45.41 -20.78
CA LEU A 7 13.18 -45.68 -20.11
C LEU A 7 12.98 -44.79 -18.87
N LYS A 8 14.06 -44.48 -18.14
CA LYS A 8 14.01 -43.58 -16.96
C LYS A 8 13.81 -42.12 -17.34
N GLN A 9 14.22 -41.72 -18.55
CA GLN A 9 14.05 -40.34 -19.04
C GLN A 9 12.64 -40.12 -19.62
N LYS A 10 12.03 -41.14 -20.25
CA LYS A 10 10.62 -41.09 -20.68
C LYS A 10 9.61 -41.20 -19.54
N PHE A 11 9.93 -41.89 -18.44
CA PHE A 11 9.07 -41.93 -17.24
C PHE A 11 9.05 -40.61 -16.46
N LYS A 12 10.11 -39.79 -16.55
CA LYS A 12 10.15 -38.45 -15.93
C LYS A 12 9.45 -37.35 -16.74
N GLN A 13 9.21 -37.54 -18.04
CA GLN A 13 8.42 -36.61 -18.87
C GLN A 13 6.91 -36.92 -18.86
N LEU A 14 6.50 -38.15 -18.55
CA LEU A 14 5.09 -38.53 -18.36
C LEU A 14 4.52 -38.14 -16.99
N LEU A 15 5.37 -37.91 -15.97
CA LEU A 15 4.93 -37.45 -14.65
C LEU A 15 4.70 -35.93 -14.56
N THR A 16 5.15 -35.15 -15.54
CA THR A 16 5.02 -33.68 -15.53
C THR A 16 3.85 -33.17 -16.40
N ILE A 17 3.16 -34.06 -17.13
CA ILE A 17 2.06 -33.70 -18.04
C ILE A 17 0.68 -34.21 -17.53
N ALA A 18 0.64 -34.95 -16.42
CA ALA A 18 -0.60 -35.46 -15.82
C ALA A 18 -1.17 -34.60 -14.67
N PHE A 19 -0.76 -33.34 -14.53
CA PHE A 19 -1.32 -32.39 -13.55
C PHE A 19 -2.25 -31.31 -14.15
N ALA A 20 -2.59 -31.44 -15.44
CA ALA A 20 -3.59 -30.60 -16.08
C ALA A 20 -4.73 -31.48 -16.60
N SER A 21 -5.92 -31.25 -16.05
CA SER A 21 -7.24 -31.67 -16.57
C SER A 21 -7.68 -33.12 -16.31
N MET A 22 -8.34 -33.34 -15.16
CA MET A 22 -9.64 -34.02 -15.16
C MET A 22 -10.39 -33.76 -13.84
N MET A 23 -11.48 -33.00 -13.94
CA MET A 23 -12.57 -32.99 -12.96
C MET A 23 -13.15 -34.40 -12.82
N VAL A 24 -13.67 -34.74 -11.63
CA VAL A 24 -15.09 -35.13 -11.39
C VAL A 24 -15.26 -35.88 -10.05
N LEU A 25 -16.13 -35.29 -9.21
CA LEU A 25 -17.03 -35.89 -8.21
C LEU A 25 -16.46 -36.94 -7.23
N GLY A 26 -15.99 -36.46 -6.08
CA GLY A 26 -15.98 -37.22 -4.82
C GLY A 26 -16.98 -36.60 -3.86
N SER A 27 -17.96 -37.38 -3.42
CA SER A 27 -19.04 -37.04 -2.49
C SER A 27 -18.52 -36.34 -1.22
N ALA A 28 -18.79 -35.03 -1.12
CA ALA A 28 -18.66 -34.30 0.12
C ALA A 28 -19.84 -34.67 1.04
N LEU A 29 -19.57 -35.47 2.07
CA LEU A 29 -20.33 -35.37 3.31
C LEU A 29 -20.13 -33.93 3.82
N PRO A 30 -21.20 -33.18 4.19
CA PRO A 30 -21.00 -31.90 4.83
C PRO A 30 -20.46 -32.20 6.23
N ALA A 31 -19.15 -32.15 6.40
CA ALA A 31 -18.61 -31.75 7.68
C ALA A 31 -19.12 -30.32 7.87
N MET A 32 -20.14 -30.16 8.72
CA MET A 32 -20.47 -28.89 9.32
C MET A 32 -19.28 -28.49 10.19
N THR A 33 -18.21 -28.01 9.56
CA THR A 33 -17.35 -27.04 10.20
C THR A 33 -18.23 -25.80 10.30
N GLU A 34 -18.86 -25.61 11.46
CA GLU A 34 -19.12 -24.25 11.92
C GLU A 34 -17.77 -23.56 11.85
N THR A 35 -17.53 -22.84 10.75
CA THR A 35 -16.58 -21.75 10.77
C THR A 35 -17.10 -20.87 11.89
N ALA A 36 -16.38 -20.84 13.01
CA ALA A 36 -16.72 -19.96 14.11
C ALA A 36 -16.83 -18.56 13.49
N SER A 37 -18.05 -18.05 13.33
CA SER A 37 -18.25 -16.73 12.77
C SER A 37 -17.51 -15.78 13.72
N ALA A 38 -16.56 -15.02 13.19
CA ALA A 38 -15.85 -14.02 13.98
C ALA A 38 -16.86 -13.21 14.79
N PHE A 39 -16.56 -12.97 16.07
CA PHE A 39 -17.48 -12.26 16.95
C PHE A 39 -17.84 -10.90 16.33
N THR A 40 -19.08 -10.75 15.86
CA THR A 40 -19.49 -9.55 15.12
C THR A 40 -19.79 -8.37 16.04
N GLY A 41 -19.95 -8.64 17.34
CA GLY A 41 -20.30 -7.64 18.33
C GLY A 41 -21.65 -6.96 18.13
N LYS A 42 -22.54 -7.53 17.31
CA LYS A 42 -23.94 -7.09 17.16
C LYS A 42 -24.82 -7.72 18.24
N VAL A 43 -25.97 -7.10 18.55
CA VAL A 43 -27.00 -7.72 19.40
C VAL A 43 -27.35 -9.11 18.86
N GLY A 44 -27.41 -10.10 19.75
CA GLY A 44 -27.58 -11.52 19.43
C GLY A 44 -26.27 -12.29 19.14
N SER A 45 -25.14 -11.60 19.00
CA SER A 45 -23.83 -12.29 18.88
C SER A 45 -23.59 -13.17 20.09
N SER A 46 -23.04 -14.36 19.87
CA SER A 46 -22.68 -15.27 20.95
C SER A 46 -21.17 -15.30 21.16
N TYR A 47 -20.74 -15.48 22.40
CA TYR A 47 -19.34 -15.65 22.77
C TYR A 47 -19.21 -16.59 23.98
N THR A 48 -18.03 -17.15 24.18
CA THR A 48 -17.76 -18.07 25.29
C THR A 48 -17.08 -17.34 26.43
N VAL A 49 -17.61 -17.56 27.62
CA VAL A 49 -17.09 -17.04 28.87
C VAL A 49 -16.47 -18.18 29.68
N THR A 50 -15.29 -17.93 30.23
CA THR A 50 -14.57 -18.85 31.12
C THR A 50 -14.30 -18.20 32.47
N ASP A 51 -13.82 -18.98 33.44
CA ASP A 51 -13.50 -18.45 34.76
C ASP A 51 -12.33 -17.46 34.67
N GLY A 52 -12.53 -16.26 35.22
CA GLY A 52 -11.52 -15.20 35.27
C GLY A 52 -10.74 -15.16 36.58
N GLY A 53 -11.03 -16.06 37.52
CA GLY A 53 -10.49 -16.02 38.88
C GLY A 53 -11.22 -15.04 39.81
N ARG A 54 -10.73 -14.95 41.04
CA ARG A 54 -11.35 -14.17 42.12
C ARG A 54 -10.77 -12.75 42.19
N ILE A 55 -11.65 -11.75 42.15
CA ILE A 55 -11.36 -10.36 42.49
C ILE A 55 -11.54 -10.20 43.99
N THR A 56 -10.54 -9.67 44.69
CA THR A 56 -10.64 -9.39 46.12
C THR A 56 -10.67 -7.87 46.34
N TYR A 57 -11.73 -7.39 46.98
CA TYR A 57 -11.93 -6.00 47.36
C TYR A 57 -11.38 -5.67 48.75
N GLY A 58 -11.25 -6.67 49.63
CA GLY A 58 -10.86 -6.49 51.04
C GLY A 58 -11.00 -7.78 51.83
N SER A 59 -10.89 -7.72 53.16
CA SER A 59 -11.10 -8.86 54.05
C SER A 59 -12.60 -9.07 54.37
N GLY A 60 -13.01 -10.33 54.59
CA GLY A 60 -14.39 -10.71 54.99
C GLY A 60 -15.23 -11.40 53.91
N ASP A 61 -16.41 -11.93 54.30
CA ASP A 61 -17.26 -12.82 53.50
C ASP A 61 -17.83 -12.18 52.22
N GLY A 62 -17.89 -10.85 52.16
CA GLY A 62 -18.31 -10.07 51.00
C GLY A 62 -17.21 -9.27 50.30
N GLY A 63 -15.96 -9.49 50.71
CA GLY A 63 -14.80 -8.80 50.15
C GLY A 63 -14.33 -9.34 48.80
N TYR A 64 -15.15 -10.06 48.02
CA TYR A 64 -14.73 -10.63 46.74
C TYR A 64 -15.85 -10.80 45.71
N SER A 65 -15.49 -10.99 44.46
CA SER A 65 -16.36 -11.47 43.37
C SER A 65 -15.60 -12.44 42.48
N ASN A 66 -16.28 -13.48 41.96
CA ASN A 66 -15.69 -14.33 40.94
C ASN A 66 -15.92 -13.70 39.57
N SER A 67 -14.83 -13.50 38.83
CA SER A 67 -14.85 -12.81 37.56
C SER A 67 -14.95 -13.77 36.39
N ARG A 68 -15.14 -13.18 35.22
CA ARG A 68 -15.29 -13.87 33.95
C ARG A 68 -14.31 -13.32 32.95
N LYS A 69 -13.90 -14.15 31.99
CA LYS A 69 -13.06 -13.75 30.89
C LYS A 69 -13.56 -14.34 29.57
N CYS A 70 -13.26 -13.66 28.48
CA CYS A 70 -13.53 -14.12 27.13
C CYS A 70 -12.33 -13.83 26.22
N ASP A 71 -12.28 -14.53 25.09
CA ASP A 71 -11.48 -14.17 23.94
C ASP A 71 -12.43 -14.12 22.74
N LEU A 72 -12.47 -12.98 22.06
CA LEU A 72 -13.41 -12.75 20.95
C LEU A 72 -12.73 -12.88 19.58
N GLY A 73 -11.43 -13.18 19.52
CA GLY A 73 -10.69 -13.31 18.26
C GLY A 73 -10.48 -11.98 17.50
N ASP A 74 -10.64 -10.84 18.18
CA ASP A 74 -10.51 -9.48 17.63
C ASP A 74 -9.10 -8.88 17.83
N GLY A 75 -8.12 -9.72 18.14
CA GLY A 75 -6.72 -9.32 18.35
C GLY A 75 -6.42 -8.72 19.73
N LEU A 76 -7.42 -8.51 20.61
CA LEU A 76 -7.18 -8.12 22.01
C LEU A 76 -6.79 -9.31 22.91
N GLY A 77 -7.02 -10.54 22.44
CA GLY A 77 -6.80 -11.78 23.19
C GLY A 77 -7.74 -11.94 24.40
N SER A 78 -7.39 -12.87 25.29
CA SER A 78 -8.15 -13.14 26.52
C SER A 78 -8.19 -11.93 27.45
N ARG A 79 -9.40 -11.53 27.85
CA ARG A 79 -9.66 -10.33 28.66
C ARG A 79 -10.86 -10.49 29.58
N TYR A 80 -10.95 -9.63 30.59
CA TYR A 80 -12.04 -9.69 31.56
C TYR A 80 -13.37 -9.22 30.96
N THR A 81 -14.40 -10.01 31.27
CA THR A 81 -15.81 -9.67 31.11
C THR A 81 -16.28 -9.22 32.49
N TYR A 82 -16.38 -7.91 32.71
CA TYR A 82 -16.62 -7.35 34.03
C TYR A 82 -18.07 -7.57 34.44
N CYS A 83 -18.27 -8.14 35.63
CA CYS A 83 -19.59 -8.31 36.21
C CYS A 83 -19.96 -7.00 36.94
N VAL A 84 -21.10 -6.40 36.62
CA VAL A 84 -21.40 -5.01 37.01
C VAL A 84 -22.43 -4.88 38.12
N GLN A 85 -22.71 -5.96 38.85
CA GLN A 85 -23.72 -6.01 39.91
C GLN A 85 -23.20 -6.84 41.10
N PRO A 86 -22.17 -6.37 41.83
CA PRO A 86 -21.37 -7.20 42.74
C PRO A 86 -22.16 -7.84 43.88
N ALA A 87 -23.40 -7.40 44.16
CA ALA A 87 -24.32 -8.01 45.12
C ALA A 87 -24.91 -9.35 44.65
N LYS A 88 -24.94 -9.64 43.34
CA LYS A 88 -25.52 -10.87 42.78
C LYS A 88 -24.46 -11.95 42.57
N ALA A 89 -24.89 -13.19 42.44
CA ALA A 89 -24.01 -14.32 42.14
C ALA A 89 -23.33 -14.14 40.77
N SER A 90 -22.08 -14.55 40.66
CA SER A 90 -21.33 -14.53 39.40
C SER A 90 -22.02 -15.41 38.35
N PRO A 91 -22.07 -14.98 37.08
CA PRO A 91 -22.65 -15.78 35.99
C PRO A 91 -21.98 -17.15 35.84
N PRO A 92 -22.65 -18.20 35.34
CA PRO A 92 -21.96 -19.44 34.99
C PRO A 92 -20.96 -19.22 33.83
N THR A 93 -20.01 -20.14 33.68
CA THR A 93 -19.18 -20.22 32.46
C THR A 93 -19.98 -20.86 31.32
N GLY A 94 -19.60 -20.59 30.08
CA GLY A 94 -20.27 -21.13 28.89
C GLY A 94 -20.63 -20.06 27.86
N LYS A 95 -21.56 -20.39 26.97
CA LYS A 95 -21.99 -19.52 25.88
C LYS A 95 -22.96 -18.45 26.39
N VAL A 96 -22.72 -17.21 26.01
CA VAL A 96 -23.51 -16.04 26.39
C VAL A 96 -23.83 -15.21 25.15
N THR A 97 -24.95 -14.49 25.15
CA THR A 97 -25.40 -13.62 24.06
C THR A 97 -25.23 -12.14 24.41
N VAL A 98 -24.95 -11.33 23.40
CA VAL A 98 -24.93 -9.87 23.49
C VAL A 98 -26.36 -9.32 23.45
N ASP A 99 -26.75 -8.52 24.45
CA ASP A 99 -28.09 -7.91 24.52
C ASP A 99 -28.08 -6.43 24.13
N LYS A 100 -26.97 -5.71 24.41
CA LYS A 100 -26.79 -4.31 24.03
C LYS A 100 -25.38 -4.07 23.53
N VAL A 101 -25.26 -3.22 22.50
CA VAL A 101 -24.00 -2.62 22.07
C VAL A 101 -24.11 -1.13 22.37
N ILE A 102 -23.08 -0.56 22.98
CA ILE A 102 -23.01 0.88 23.24
C ILE A 102 -22.62 1.58 21.93
N THR A 103 -23.50 2.42 21.40
CA THR A 103 -23.31 3.12 20.11
C THR A 103 -22.71 4.52 20.32
N ASP A 104 -22.11 5.11 19.29
CA ASP A 104 -21.58 6.49 19.38
C ASP A 104 -22.68 7.55 19.25
N SER A 105 -23.79 7.25 18.56
CA SER A 105 -24.86 8.19 18.25
C SER A 105 -25.95 8.27 19.32
N ASP A 106 -26.30 7.14 19.94
CA ASP A 106 -27.55 7.03 20.71
C ASP A 106 -27.29 6.91 22.22
N ASP A 107 -26.06 6.58 22.60
CA ASP A 107 -25.67 6.33 23.98
C ASP A 107 -24.78 7.46 24.52
N LYS A 108 -25.32 8.26 25.44
CA LYS A 108 -24.61 9.33 26.17
C LYS A 108 -24.57 9.07 27.67
N GLY A 109 -23.86 9.92 28.42
CA GLY A 109 -23.86 9.89 29.88
C GLY A 109 -23.30 8.57 30.41
N LYS A 110 -24.15 7.79 31.09
CA LYS A 110 -23.72 6.55 31.78
C LYS A 110 -23.08 5.53 30.86
N TRP A 111 -23.56 5.43 29.62
CA TRP A 111 -23.11 4.41 28.69
C TRP A 111 -21.72 4.74 28.13
N ASN A 112 -21.47 6.00 27.78
CA ASN A 112 -20.13 6.45 27.41
C ASN A 112 -19.17 6.44 28.59
N ALA A 113 -19.64 6.78 29.80
CA ALA A 113 -18.83 6.61 31.00
C ALA A 113 -18.40 5.15 31.20
N LEU A 114 -19.33 4.20 31.03
CA LEU A 114 -19.03 2.77 31.09
C LEU A 114 -18.02 2.37 30.01
N ARG A 115 -18.21 2.83 28.76
CA ARG A 115 -17.26 2.61 27.66
C ARG A 115 -15.86 3.12 27.99
N ASN A 116 -15.77 4.35 28.51
CA ASN A 116 -14.51 4.98 28.89
C ASN A 116 -13.81 4.18 29.99
N ILE A 117 -14.55 3.75 31.03
CA ILE A 117 -14.00 2.93 32.11
C ILE A 117 -13.49 1.59 31.55
N VAL A 118 -14.27 0.89 30.71
CA VAL A 118 -13.85 -0.40 30.13
C VAL A 118 -12.54 -0.26 29.35
N PHE A 119 -12.41 0.76 28.50
CA PHE A 119 -11.18 0.96 27.71
C PHE A 119 -9.93 1.14 28.59
N TYR A 120 -10.07 1.81 29.74
CA TYR A 120 -9.00 2.06 30.70
C TYR A 120 -8.82 0.99 31.78
N SER A 121 -9.60 -0.09 31.73
CA SER A 121 -9.57 -1.15 32.74
C SER A 121 -8.49 -2.19 32.46
N PRO A 122 -7.99 -2.90 33.49
CA PRO A 122 -7.09 -4.04 33.30
C PRO A 122 -7.58 -5.01 32.22
N SER A 123 -6.64 -5.55 31.43
CA SER A 123 -6.86 -6.35 30.21
C SER A 123 -7.37 -5.60 28.96
N TYR A 124 -7.54 -4.27 29.03
CA TYR A 124 -7.90 -3.44 27.86
C TYR A 124 -6.78 -2.47 27.44
N PRO A 125 -6.76 -2.02 26.16
CA PRO A 125 -5.62 -1.28 25.60
C PRO A 125 -5.27 0.04 26.31
N GLY A 126 -6.27 0.74 26.85
CA GLY A 126 -6.07 2.03 27.51
C GLY A 126 -5.32 1.91 28.85
N TYR A 127 -5.43 0.76 29.54
CA TYR A 127 -4.79 0.54 30.83
C TYR A 127 -3.25 0.58 30.75
N GLU A 128 -2.67 0.00 29.69
CA GLU A 128 -1.21 -0.01 29.50
C GLU A 128 -0.67 1.21 28.75
N LYS A 129 -1.51 1.91 27.96
CA LYS A 129 -1.08 3.06 27.15
C LYS A 129 -1.15 4.41 27.88
N ASN A 130 -2.12 4.62 28.77
CA ASN A 130 -2.35 5.90 29.45
C ASN A 130 -1.83 5.96 30.90
N ILE A 131 -0.70 5.28 31.15
CA ILE A 131 -0.09 5.11 32.47
C ILE A 131 0.29 6.43 33.15
N SER A 132 0.61 7.49 32.42
CA SER A 132 0.97 8.77 33.04
C SER A 132 -0.22 9.62 33.49
N ASN A 133 -1.36 9.60 32.77
CA ASN A 133 -2.48 10.51 33.02
C ASN A 133 -3.61 9.90 33.88
N ILE A 134 -3.86 8.59 33.77
CA ILE A 134 -5.00 7.94 34.44
C ILE A 134 -4.56 7.10 35.65
N LYS A 135 -3.40 6.42 35.58
CA LYS A 135 -2.94 5.57 36.70
C LYS A 135 -2.62 6.38 37.96
N GLY A 136 -2.11 7.61 37.85
CA GLY A 136 -1.84 8.48 39.00
C GLY A 136 -3.11 9.07 39.64
N ALA A 137 -4.16 9.32 38.85
CA ALA A 137 -5.38 9.95 39.32
C ALA A 137 -6.37 8.95 39.94
N TYR A 138 -6.49 7.75 39.36
CA TYR A 138 -7.57 6.82 39.68
C TYR A 138 -7.07 5.44 40.15
N TYR A 139 -6.06 4.88 39.49
CA TYR A 139 -5.51 3.56 39.84
C TYR A 139 -4.35 3.65 40.84
N THR A 140 -3.78 2.51 41.22
CA THR A 140 -2.66 2.40 42.17
C THR A 140 -1.40 1.87 41.51
N GLY A 141 -1.47 1.36 40.28
CA GLY A 141 -0.38 0.67 39.60
C GLY A 141 -0.17 -0.77 40.06
N ASN A 142 -1.03 -1.27 40.97
CA ASN A 142 -1.02 -2.67 41.38
C ASN A 142 -2.19 -3.36 40.68
N PHE A 143 -1.90 -4.29 39.78
CA PHE A 143 -2.90 -4.92 38.92
C PHE A 143 -4.11 -5.48 39.68
N THR A 144 -3.88 -6.19 40.80
CA THR A 144 -4.97 -6.79 41.59
C THR A 144 -5.88 -5.73 42.20
N LYS A 145 -5.29 -4.66 42.76
CA LYS A 145 -6.07 -3.53 43.32
C LYS A 145 -6.80 -2.76 42.21
N ASP A 146 -6.14 -2.54 41.09
CA ASP A 146 -6.69 -1.81 39.95
C ASP A 146 -7.83 -2.57 39.29
N TRP A 147 -7.74 -3.91 39.28
CA TRP A 147 -8.81 -4.78 38.85
C TRP A 147 -10.05 -4.67 39.73
N ALA A 148 -9.87 -4.65 41.05
CA ALA A 148 -10.95 -4.41 42.01
C ALA A 148 -11.57 -3.01 41.86
N ILE A 149 -10.73 -1.98 41.70
CA ILE A 149 -11.16 -0.59 41.47
C ILE A 149 -11.99 -0.49 40.18
N ALA A 150 -11.49 -1.05 39.07
CA ALA A 150 -12.18 -1.04 37.78
C ALA A 150 -13.55 -1.73 37.86
N HIS A 151 -13.60 -2.91 38.50
CA HIS A 151 -14.83 -3.67 38.67
C HIS A 151 -15.89 -2.89 39.45
N LEU A 152 -15.52 -2.29 40.59
CA LEU A 152 -16.45 -1.50 41.40
C LEU A 152 -16.83 -0.17 40.73
N ALA A 153 -15.93 0.46 39.98
CA ALA A 153 -16.23 1.68 39.24
C ALA A 153 -17.27 1.41 38.13
N MET A 154 -17.11 0.31 37.38
CA MET A 154 -18.10 -0.09 36.38
C MET A 154 -19.46 -0.40 37.01
N ALA A 155 -19.48 -1.13 38.13
CA ALA A 155 -20.72 -1.39 38.86
C ALA A 155 -21.40 -0.10 39.36
N TYR A 156 -20.62 0.82 39.94
CA TYR A 156 -21.09 2.11 40.41
C TYR A 156 -21.70 2.95 39.29
N VAL A 157 -21.07 2.98 38.12
CA VAL A 157 -21.63 3.66 36.93
C VAL A 157 -22.84 2.93 36.36
N TYR A 158 -22.81 1.59 36.34
CA TYR A 158 -23.90 0.80 35.80
C TYR A 158 -25.19 0.96 36.63
N GLU A 159 -25.08 0.96 37.96
CA GLU A 159 -26.20 1.07 38.90
C GLU A 159 -26.70 2.51 39.12
N GLY A 160 -26.09 3.52 38.47
CA GLY A 160 -26.60 4.88 38.54
C GLY A 160 -25.98 5.77 39.62
N ARG A 161 -24.75 5.49 40.04
CA ARG A 161 -24.01 6.19 41.10
C ARG A 161 -24.76 6.25 42.44
N PRO A 162 -25.16 5.10 43.00
CA PRO A 162 -25.78 5.09 44.32
C PRO A 162 -24.79 5.61 45.38
N SER A 163 -25.30 6.18 46.48
CA SER A 163 -24.45 6.72 47.54
C SER A 163 -23.48 5.68 48.14
N ASP A 164 -23.92 4.42 48.16
CA ASP A 164 -23.17 3.22 48.55
C ASP A 164 -23.71 1.99 47.79
N MET A 165 -22.93 0.91 47.69
CA MET A 165 -23.34 -0.34 47.02
C MET A 165 -23.12 -1.55 47.92
N ALA A 166 -23.90 -2.61 47.74
CA ALA A 166 -23.63 -3.90 48.36
C ALA A 166 -22.74 -4.76 47.47
N THR A 167 -21.81 -5.50 48.06
CA THR A 167 -21.12 -6.62 47.43
C THR A 167 -21.73 -7.94 47.88
N TRP A 168 -21.27 -9.05 47.29
CA TRP A 168 -21.71 -10.40 47.64
C TRP A 168 -21.70 -10.61 49.17
N GLY A 169 -22.65 -11.35 49.72
CA GLY A 169 -22.72 -11.56 51.17
C GLY A 169 -23.13 -10.32 52.00
N GLY A 170 -23.51 -9.21 51.37
CA GLY A 170 -24.11 -8.05 52.04
C GLY A 170 -23.11 -7.04 52.63
N THR A 171 -21.82 -7.18 52.34
CA THR A 171 -20.81 -6.17 52.72
C THR A 171 -21.07 -4.87 51.97
N LYS A 172 -21.05 -3.73 52.67
CA LYS A 172 -21.17 -2.41 52.05
C LYS A 172 -19.84 -1.99 51.43
N ALA A 173 -19.88 -1.42 50.23
CA ALA A 173 -18.70 -0.98 49.50
C ALA A 173 -17.93 0.12 50.25
N SER A 174 -18.64 0.97 51.00
CA SER A 174 -18.05 1.91 51.96
C SER A 174 -17.08 1.29 52.97
N GLY A 175 -17.25 0.00 53.31
CA GLY A 175 -16.34 -0.75 54.18
C GLY A 175 -15.03 -1.23 53.52
N LEU A 176 -14.87 -1.05 52.20
CA LEU A 176 -13.72 -1.54 51.43
C LEU A 176 -12.55 -0.54 51.39
N GLY A 177 -12.67 0.60 52.09
CA GLY A 177 -11.61 1.60 52.22
C GLY A 177 -11.14 2.19 50.89
N ASP A 178 -9.83 2.27 50.71
CA ASP A 178 -9.18 2.95 49.57
C ASP A 178 -9.63 2.44 48.19
N ILE A 179 -9.95 1.14 48.07
CA ILE A 179 -10.41 0.54 46.82
C ILE A 179 -11.73 1.17 46.38
N TRP A 180 -12.68 1.34 47.31
CA TRP A 180 -13.96 1.96 47.02
C TRP A 180 -13.85 3.46 46.75
N ILE A 181 -13.02 4.17 47.53
CA ILE A 181 -12.77 5.61 47.32
C ILE A 181 -12.26 5.87 45.91
N LYS A 182 -11.29 5.06 45.45
CA LYS A 182 -10.74 5.15 44.09
C LYS A 182 -11.76 4.75 43.02
N ALA A 183 -12.56 3.72 43.26
CA ALA A 183 -13.62 3.30 42.35
C ALA A 183 -14.67 4.41 42.12
N LYS A 184 -15.14 5.05 43.20
CA LYS A 184 -16.05 6.21 43.10
C LYS A 184 -15.39 7.36 42.34
N ARG A 185 -14.14 7.70 42.69
CA ARG A 185 -13.39 8.75 42.01
C ARG A 185 -13.27 8.50 40.50
N LEU A 186 -12.99 7.27 40.09
CA LEU A 186 -12.92 6.87 38.68
C LEU A 186 -14.29 7.01 37.99
N GLY A 187 -15.34 6.48 38.60
CA GLY A 187 -16.70 6.56 38.07
C GLY A 187 -17.18 8.01 37.94
N ASP A 188 -16.99 8.82 38.97
CA ASP A 188 -17.37 10.24 38.97
C ASP A 188 -16.53 11.06 37.99
N GLY A 189 -15.23 10.76 37.88
CA GLY A 189 -14.32 11.46 36.98
C GLY A 189 -14.61 11.22 35.50
N LEU A 190 -15.17 10.06 35.15
CA LEU A 190 -15.52 9.70 33.77
C LEU A 190 -17.02 9.84 33.47
N TRP A 191 -17.85 10.15 34.47
CA TRP A 191 -19.30 10.27 34.31
C TRP A 191 -19.90 11.65 34.70
N ASN A 192 -20.45 12.34 33.70
CA ASN A 192 -21.48 13.38 33.83
C ASN A 192 -22.71 13.08 32.95
N ALA A 193 -23.79 13.87 33.06
CA ALA A 193 -25.05 13.61 32.33
C ALA A 193 -24.86 13.50 30.81
N ASP A 194 -23.90 14.26 30.27
CA ASP A 194 -23.61 14.38 28.85
C ASP A 194 -22.28 13.73 28.46
N SER A 195 -21.73 12.81 29.29
CA SER A 195 -20.44 12.19 29.03
C SER A 195 -20.38 11.65 27.61
N GLU A 196 -19.37 12.09 26.87
CA GLU A 196 -19.05 11.62 25.53
C GLU A 196 -17.96 10.55 25.59
N LYS A 197 -17.77 9.86 24.47
CA LYS A 197 -16.63 8.95 24.31
C LYS A 197 -15.34 9.76 24.41
N ASP A 198 -14.40 9.31 25.22
CA ASP A 198 -13.07 9.91 25.29
C ASP A 198 -12.37 9.84 23.91
N GLY A 199 -11.79 10.96 23.46
CA GLY A 199 -11.13 11.07 22.16
C GLY A 199 -9.91 10.15 21.99
N ALA A 200 -9.32 9.66 23.10
CA ALA A 200 -8.26 8.67 23.05
C ALA A 200 -8.76 7.25 22.68
N ILE A 201 -10.07 7.01 22.73
CA ILE A 201 -10.67 5.71 22.41
C ILE A 201 -10.83 5.55 20.90
N PRO A 202 -10.20 4.52 20.28
CA PRO A 202 -10.32 4.24 18.85
C PRO A 202 -11.78 4.15 18.38
N GLY A 203 -12.07 4.60 17.16
CA GLY A 203 -13.42 4.56 16.59
C GLY A 203 -14.02 3.16 16.51
N ASN A 204 -13.17 2.15 16.29
CA ASN A 204 -13.56 0.75 16.22
C ASN A 204 -13.61 0.05 17.60
N PHE A 205 -13.23 0.71 18.70
CA PHE A 205 -13.42 0.13 20.03
C PHE A 205 -14.87 0.29 20.47
N LYS A 206 -15.57 -0.83 20.62
CA LYS A 206 -16.97 -0.90 21.01
C LYS A 206 -17.09 -1.66 22.33
N VAL A 207 -18.19 -1.42 23.05
CA VAL A 207 -18.50 -2.09 24.32
C VAL A 207 -19.90 -2.67 24.22
N PHE A 208 -20.07 -3.90 24.70
CA PHE A 208 -21.35 -4.56 24.74
C PHE A 208 -21.69 -5.03 26.15
N ILE A 209 -22.97 -5.34 26.35
CA ILE A 209 -23.56 -5.78 27.61
C ILE A 209 -24.37 -7.05 27.35
N SER A 210 -24.18 -8.02 28.23
CA SER A 210 -24.92 -9.29 28.27
C SER A 210 -25.70 -9.32 29.59
N THR A 211 -27.02 -9.31 29.49
CA THR A 211 -27.93 -9.29 30.62
C THR A 211 -28.33 -10.69 31.04
N MET A 212 -28.41 -10.95 32.35
CA MET A 212 -28.66 -12.30 32.85
C MET A 212 -29.60 -12.31 34.05
N SER A 213 -30.64 -13.14 34.00
CA SER A 213 -31.60 -13.27 35.08
C SER A 213 -30.98 -14.01 36.28
N GLY A 214 -31.17 -13.46 37.49
CA GLY A 214 -30.74 -14.08 38.75
C GLY A 214 -29.23 -14.02 39.05
N VAL A 215 -28.41 -13.56 38.11
CA VAL A 215 -26.94 -13.39 38.26
C VAL A 215 -26.52 -11.99 37.79
N GLN A 216 -25.21 -11.70 37.80
CA GLN A 216 -24.70 -10.40 37.35
C GLN A 216 -24.78 -10.22 35.84
N ASP A 217 -25.09 -9.00 35.39
CA ASP A 217 -24.85 -8.59 34.01
C ASP A 217 -23.34 -8.48 33.73
N MET A 218 -22.94 -8.72 32.48
CA MET A 218 -21.54 -8.66 32.06
C MET A 218 -21.31 -7.57 31.02
N VAL A 219 -20.17 -6.89 31.13
CA VAL A 219 -19.73 -5.85 30.21
C VAL A 219 -18.36 -6.21 29.66
N ALA A 220 -18.17 -6.09 28.35
CA ALA A 220 -16.88 -6.28 27.71
C ALA A 220 -16.68 -5.35 26.51
N GLY A 221 -15.41 -5.01 26.28
CA GLY A 221 -14.96 -4.28 25.11
C GLY A 221 -14.46 -5.21 24.01
N TYR A 222 -14.56 -4.74 22.78
CA TYR A 222 -14.01 -5.41 21.60
C TYR A 222 -13.59 -4.39 20.54
N LEU A 223 -12.70 -4.82 19.64
CA LEU A 223 -12.42 -4.10 18.41
C LEU A 223 -13.34 -4.63 17.32
N GLU A 224 -14.22 -3.77 16.82
CA GLU A 224 -15.00 -4.06 15.62
C GLU A 224 -14.05 -4.25 14.44
N ASP A 225 -14.26 -5.35 13.70
CA ASP A 225 -13.48 -5.67 12.51
C ASP A 225 -13.93 -4.78 11.35
N ILE A 226 -13.46 -3.54 11.37
CA ILE A 226 -13.66 -2.57 10.30
C ILE A 226 -12.54 -2.76 9.30
N ARG A 227 -12.91 -3.00 8.05
CA ARG A 227 -11.96 -3.13 6.94
C ARG A 227 -12.30 -2.18 5.82
N GLY A 228 -11.31 -1.87 5.01
CA GLY A 228 -11.44 -0.98 3.87
C GLY A 228 -10.38 -1.26 2.82
N GLY A 229 -10.31 -0.36 1.86
CA GLY A 229 -9.35 -0.42 0.78
C GLY A 229 -9.06 0.97 0.22
N PHE A 230 -8.30 0.99 -0.87
CA PHE A 230 -8.02 2.22 -1.59
C PHE A 230 -7.89 1.96 -3.08
N ARG A 231 -8.06 3.03 -3.86
CA ARG A 231 -7.78 3.01 -5.30
C ARG A 231 -7.05 4.27 -5.74
N LEU A 232 -6.20 4.14 -6.73
CA LEU A 232 -5.39 5.22 -7.31
C LEU A 232 -5.29 5.09 -8.81
N GLN A 233 -5.00 6.20 -9.47
CA GLN A 233 -4.80 6.30 -10.91
C GLN A 233 -3.38 6.76 -11.18
N LYS A 234 -2.70 6.09 -12.10
CA LYS A 234 -1.39 6.47 -12.64
C LYS A 234 -1.56 7.16 -13.99
N ILE A 235 -0.75 8.15 -14.28
CA ILE A 235 -0.69 8.83 -15.58
C ILE A 235 0.75 9.03 -16.01
N ASP A 236 0.98 9.10 -17.31
CA ASP A 236 2.27 9.54 -17.84
C ASP A 236 2.45 11.02 -17.51
N ASN A 237 3.56 11.36 -16.85
CA ASN A 237 3.84 12.73 -16.44
C ASN A 237 3.95 13.65 -17.66
N ASP A 238 4.49 13.17 -18.78
CA ASP A 238 4.78 13.94 -19.99
C ASP A 238 3.54 14.28 -20.80
N LEU A 239 2.63 13.32 -20.92
CA LEU A 239 1.38 13.48 -21.65
C LEU A 239 0.26 14.05 -20.77
N ASP A 240 0.39 13.97 -19.44
CA ASP A 240 -0.67 14.27 -18.47
C ASP A 240 -1.96 13.45 -18.75
N GLU A 241 -1.76 12.23 -19.26
CA GLU A 241 -2.81 11.31 -19.72
C GLU A 241 -2.63 9.93 -19.05
N PRO A 242 -3.70 9.17 -18.79
CA PRO A 242 -3.64 7.76 -18.35
C PRO A 242 -3.26 6.83 -19.52
N TYR A 243 -2.21 7.19 -20.24
CA TYR A 243 -1.73 6.56 -21.46
C TYR A 243 -0.20 6.50 -21.43
N ALA A 244 0.37 5.32 -21.66
CA ALA A 244 1.81 5.14 -21.65
C ALA A 244 2.46 5.67 -22.95
N GLN A 245 3.68 6.17 -22.83
CA GLN A 245 4.44 6.72 -23.95
C GLN A 245 5.41 5.69 -24.55
N GLY A 246 5.65 5.77 -25.86
CA GLY A 246 6.62 4.91 -26.55
C GLY A 246 6.32 3.42 -26.38
N ASP A 247 7.27 2.66 -25.82
CA ASP A 247 7.10 1.23 -25.50
C ASP A 247 6.85 0.98 -24.00
N ALA A 248 6.64 2.03 -23.21
CA ALA A 248 6.39 1.90 -21.79
C ALA A 248 4.98 1.36 -21.50
N SER A 249 4.73 1.03 -20.23
CA SER A 249 3.42 0.60 -19.75
C SER A 249 3.11 1.25 -18.41
N LEU A 250 1.85 1.55 -18.15
CA LEU A 250 1.37 1.92 -16.81
C LEU A 250 0.99 0.68 -15.97
N GLU A 251 0.95 -0.51 -16.58
CA GLU A 251 0.60 -1.78 -15.92
C GLU A 251 1.74 -2.29 -15.02
N GLY A 252 1.36 -2.89 -13.90
CA GLY A 252 2.28 -3.66 -13.06
C GLY A 252 3.11 -2.84 -12.08
N ALA A 253 2.89 -1.53 -11.98
CA ALA A 253 3.45 -0.70 -10.92
C ALA A 253 2.94 -1.19 -9.56
N GLU A 254 3.79 -1.25 -8.55
CA GLU A 254 3.42 -1.70 -7.22
C GLU A 254 3.25 -0.52 -6.27
N PHE A 255 2.10 -0.49 -5.59
CA PHE A 255 1.83 0.45 -4.52
C PHE A 255 1.58 -0.32 -3.23
N THR A 256 2.34 0.04 -2.19
CA THR A 256 2.26 -0.61 -0.89
C THR A 256 1.75 0.37 0.16
N ALA A 257 0.73 -0.05 0.91
CA ALA A 257 0.25 0.67 2.09
C ALA A 257 1.02 0.18 3.32
N PHE A 258 1.74 1.09 3.96
CA PHE A 258 2.49 0.83 5.19
C PHE A 258 1.67 1.30 6.40
N ASN A 259 1.61 0.50 7.46
CA ASN A 259 0.90 0.87 8.68
C ASN A 259 1.56 2.12 9.30
N LYS A 260 0.82 3.23 9.38
CA LYS A 260 1.24 4.49 10.00
C LYS A 260 0.63 4.67 11.39
N SER A 261 -0.35 3.85 11.77
CA SER A 261 -0.98 3.87 13.08
C SER A 261 0.08 3.77 14.18
N GLY A 262 -0.12 4.46 15.31
CA GLY A 262 0.77 4.36 16.48
C GLY A 262 0.72 3.02 17.22
N HIS A 263 0.24 1.97 16.57
CA HIS A 263 0.09 0.61 17.10
C HIS A 263 0.00 -0.41 15.96
N ALA A 264 0.19 -1.68 16.30
CA ALA A 264 0.02 -2.75 15.33
C ALA A 264 -1.45 -2.93 14.95
N VAL A 265 -1.69 -3.26 13.68
CA VAL A 265 -3.00 -3.67 13.16
C VAL A 265 -2.97 -5.16 12.83
N PHE A 266 -4.14 -5.78 12.69
CA PHE A 266 -4.24 -7.22 12.46
C PHE A 266 -5.02 -7.51 11.18
N LEU A 267 -4.39 -8.23 10.24
CA LEU A 267 -4.99 -8.72 9.02
C LEU A 267 -5.16 -10.24 9.13
N GLY A 268 -6.32 -10.69 9.60
CA GLY A 268 -6.49 -12.06 10.08
C GLY A 268 -5.55 -12.32 11.27
N GLU A 269 -4.79 -13.41 11.23
CA GLU A 269 -3.79 -13.74 12.25
C GLU A 269 -2.48 -12.93 12.11
N LYS A 270 -2.29 -12.22 10.99
CA LYS A 270 -1.06 -11.46 10.73
C LYS A 270 -1.08 -10.13 11.49
N LYS A 271 -0.19 -10.01 12.47
CA LYS A 271 0.14 -8.72 13.10
C LYS A 271 1.03 -7.89 12.18
N ILE A 272 0.68 -6.62 11.97
CA ILE A 272 1.42 -5.65 11.16
C ILE A 272 1.79 -4.48 12.07
N ASN A 273 3.07 -4.39 12.45
CA ASN A 273 3.57 -3.31 13.29
C ASN A 273 3.61 -1.97 12.55
N GLN A 274 3.81 -0.88 13.28
CA GLN A 274 4.01 0.43 12.68
C GLN A 274 5.24 0.39 11.74
N GLY A 275 5.09 0.99 10.55
CA GLY A 275 6.09 1.02 9.49
C GLY A 275 6.12 -0.23 8.59
N GLU A 276 5.43 -1.31 8.96
CA GLU A 276 5.41 -2.54 8.16
C GLU A 276 4.38 -2.48 7.01
N ALA A 277 4.68 -3.22 5.94
CA ALA A 277 3.81 -3.35 4.78
C ALA A 277 2.53 -4.14 5.13
N ALA A 278 1.37 -3.53 4.88
CA ALA A 278 0.07 -4.15 5.08
C ALA A 278 -0.42 -4.86 3.82
N VAL A 279 -0.60 -4.10 2.73
CA VAL A 279 -1.07 -4.61 1.43
C VAL A 279 -0.29 -3.96 0.28
N THR A 280 -0.07 -4.72 -0.78
CA THR A 280 0.48 -4.24 -2.05
C THR A 280 -0.54 -4.47 -3.15
N ILE A 281 -0.84 -3.43 -3.93
CA ILE A 281 -1.69 -3.50 -5.11
C ILE A 281 -0.88 -3.19 -6.37
N ARG A 282 -1.39 -3.63 -7.53
CA ARG A 282 -0.77 -3.40 -8.82
C ARG A 282 -1.70 -2.63 -9.73
N THR A 283 -1.13 -1.75 -10.55
CA THR A 283 -1.89 -1.07 -11.61
C THR A 283 -2.22 -2.03 -12.75
N ASP A 284 -3.39 -1.85 -13.33
CA ASP A 284 -3.81 -2.47 -14.58
C ASP A 284 -3.27 -1.71 -15.80
N LYS A 285 -3.65 -2.16 -17.01
CA LYS A 285 -3.27 -1.56 -18.30
C LYS A 285 -3.63 -0.09 -18.46
N ASN A 286 -4.66 0.37 -17.75
CA ASN A 286 -5.10 1.76 -17.79
C ASN A 286 -4.45 2.59 -16.67
N GLY A 287 -3.50 2.03 -15.92
CA GLY A 287 -2.87 2.69 -14.78
C GLY A 287 -3.74 2.73 -13.53
N LEU A 288 -4.88 2.02 -13.48
CA LEU A 288 -5.74 1.98 -12.30
C LEU A 288 -5.30 0.86 -11.37
N ALA A 289 -5.13 1.15 -10.08
CA ALA A 289 -4.95 0.12 -9.05
C ALA A 289 -6.07 0.25 -8.02
N LYS A 290 -6.65 -0.88 -7.62
CA LYS A 290 -7.68 -0.94 -6.58
C LYS A 290 -7.49 -2.16 -5.70
N SER A 291 -7.51 -1.98 -4.39
CA SER A 291 -7.58 -3.08 -3.44
C SER A 291 -9.02 -3.59 -3.26
N SER A 292 -9.19 -4.77 -2.66
CA SER A 292 -10.49 -5.18 -2.14
C SER A 292 -10.95 -4.26 -1.00
N ALA A 293 -12.26 -4.28 -0.72
CA ALA A 293 -12.88 -3.46 0.33
C ALA A 293 -12.58 -3.97 1.75
N ASP A 294 -11.89 -5.10 1.87
CA ASP A 294 -11.47 -5.74 3.11
C ASP A 294 -9.94 -5.82 3.26
N ALA A 295 -9.19 -5.16 2.36
CA ALA A 295 -7.74 -5.26 2.22
C ALA A 295 -6.95 -4.68 3.40
N LEU A 296 -7.47 -3.64 4.04
CA LEU A 296 -6.82 -2.89 5.10
C LEU A 296 -7.71 -2.86 6.34
N PRO A 297 -7.20 -3.27 7.52
CA PRO A 297 -7.89 -3.06 8.79
C PRO A 297 -8.11 -1.57 9.12
N TYR A 298 -8.91 -1.31 10.16
CA TYR A 298 -8.99 0.02 10.77
C TYR A 298 -7.59 0.53 11.13
N GLY A 299 -7.25 1.71 10.63
CA GLY A 299 -5.93 2.29 10.87
C GLY A 299 -5.60 3.45 9.95
N ASP A 300 -4.43 4.03 10.20
CA ASP A 300 -3.80 5.02 9.33
C ASP A 300 -2.69 4.36 8.53
N TYR A 301 -2.60 4.70 7.25
CA TYR A 301 -1.63 4.13 6.34
C TYR A 301 -0.92 5.20 5.52
N LEU A 302 0.31 4.90 5.14
CA LEU A 302 1.07 5.66 4.15
C LEU A 302 1.24 4.79 2.90
N VAL A 303 0.57 5.15 1.82
CA VAL A 303 0.72 4.50 0.51
C VAL A 303 1.96 5.08 -0.17
N LYS A 304 2.82 4.21 -0.70
CA LYS A 304 3.99 4.58 -1.51
C LYS A 304 4.05 3.72 -2.75
N GLU A 305 4.63 4.26 -3.81
CA GLU A 305 5.09 3.43 -4.92
C GLU A 305 6.34 2.66 -4.46
N THR A 306 6.32 1.34 -4.64
CA THR A 306 7.44 0.46 -4.28
C THR A 306 8.11 -0.17 -5.49
N LYS A 307 7.48 -0.09 -6.67
CA LYS A 307 8.05 -0.53 -7.94
C LYS A 307 7.41 0.24 -9.09
N ALA A 308 8.24 0.89 -9.90
CA ALA A 308 7.81 1.51 -11.15
C ALA A 308 7.39 0.47 -12.18
N PRO A 309 6.44 0.81 -13.08
CA PRO A 309 6.11 -0.03 -14.22
C PRO A 309 7.20 0.08 -15.30
N SER A 310 7.12 -0.79 -16.32
CA SER A 310 8.14 -0.84 -17.36
C SER A 310 8.26 0.48 -18.13
N GLY A 311 9.47 1.00 -18.25
CA GLY A 311 9.78 2.22 -19.00
C GLY A 311 9.66 3.52 -18.22
N TYR A 312 9.27 3.46 -16.94
CA TYR A 312 9.18 4.62 -16.05
C TYR A 312 10.21 4.55 -14.90
N LEU A 313 10.48 5.69 -14.28
CA LEU A 313 11.32 5.83 -13.10
C LEU A 313 10.48 5.69 -11.83
N LEU A 314 11.02 5.03 -10.80
CA LEU A 314 10.36 4.89 -9.50
C LEU A 314 10.19 6.27 -8.83
N ASN A 315 8.97 6.62 -8.44
CA ASN A 315 8.71 7.85 -7.73
C ASN A 315 8.85 7.67 -6.20
N GLU A 316 10.08 7.64 -5.71
CA GLU A 316 10.39 7.43 -4.27
C GLU A 316 9.83 8.53 -3.35
N LYS A 317 9.57 9.73 -3.90
CA LYS A 317 9.09 10.88 -3.15
C LYS A 317 7.56 10.88 -3.01
N TRP A 318 6.85 10.22 -3.92
CA TRP A 318 5.40 10.19 -3.86
C TRP A 318 4.92 9.34 -2.67
N SER A 319 3.99 9.91 -1.91
CA SER A 319 3.27 9.17 -0.89
C SER A 319 1.92 9.81 -0.61
N ARG A 320 0.96 8.99 -0.17
CA ARG A 320 -0.39 9.44 0.20
C ARG A 320 -0.79 8.86 1.54
N ALA A 321 -1.21 9.71 2.46
CA ALA A 321 -1.81 9.27 3.71
C ALA A 321 -3.29 8.91 3.46
N ILE A 322 -3.71 7.75 3.96
CA ILE A 322 -5.12 7.30 3.94
C ILE A 322 -5.51 6.78 5.32
N SER A 323 -6.81 6.80 5.62
CA SER A 323 -7.35 6.36 6.90
C SER A 323 -8.57 5.48 6.65
N ILE A 324 -8.54 4.25 7.14
CA ILE A 324 -9.71 3.35 7.12
C ILE A 324 -10.50 3.58 8.41
N ARG A 325 -11.76 3.99 8.28
CA ARG A 325 -12.65 4.28 9.42
C ARG A 325 -14.02 3.63 9.30
N LYS A 326 -14.46 3.30 8.09
CA LYS A 326 -15.76 2.69 7.82
C LYS A 326 -15.58 1.35 7.12
N ASP A 327 -16.40 0.38 7.51
CA ASP A 327 -16.34 -0.96 6.95
C ASP A 327 -16.75 -0.98 5.48
N GLY A 328 -15.98 -1.69 4.66
CA GLY A 328 -16.14 -1.80 3.21
C GLY A 328 -15.79 -0.53 2.42
N GLU A 329 -15.24 0.51 3.05
CA GLU A 329 -14.90 1.77 2.39
C GLU A 329 -13.72 1.61 1.43
N ILE A 330 -13.82 2.16 0.23
CA ILE A 330 -12.69 2.33 -0.69
C ILE A 330 -12.31 3.80 -0.72
N ILE A 331 -11.16 4.13 -0.12
CA ILE A 331 -10.60 5.48 -0.19
C ILE A 331 -10.17 5.77 -1.62
N ASP A 332 -10.82 6.76 -2.23
CA ASP A 332 -10.58 7.15 -3.60
C ASP A 332 -9.55 8.28 -3.67
N ILE A 333 -8.38 7.97 -4.24
CA ILE A 333 -7.33 8.97 -4.51
C ILE A 333 -7.06 9.13 -6.01
N THR A 334 -8.00 8.74 -6.88
CA THR A 334 -7.82 8.90 -8.34
C THR A 334 -7.93 10.34 -8.83
N SER A 335 -8.52 11.25 -8.05
CA SER A 335 -8.66 12.67 -8.43
C SER A 335 -7.33 13.44 -8.42
N ASP A 336 -6.30 12.88 -7.78
CA ASP A 336 -4.94 13.41 -7.71
C ASP A 336 -3.98 12.30 -8.18
N PRO A 337 -3.90 12.08 -9.51
CA PRO A 337 -3.24 10.91 -10.07
C PRO A 337 -1.72 10.93 -9.82
N VAL A 338 -1.14 9.74 -9.73
CA VAL A 338 0.31 9.55 -9.60
C VAL A 338 0.95 9.77 -10.95
N LYS A 339 1.83 10.78 -11.05
CA LYS A 339 2.53 11.14 -12.28
C LYS A 339 3.83 10.36 -12.42
N GLU A 340 4.01 9.74 -13.58
CA GLU A 340 5.14 8.87 -13.87
C GLU A 340 6.15 9.49 -14.81
N GLU A 341 7.42 9.50 -14.37
CA GLU A 341 8.50 10.04 -15.17
C GLU A 341 9.06 8.97 -16.11
N ILE A 342 8.87 9.17 -17.41
CA ILE A 342 9.35 8.23 -18.43
C ILE A 342 10.88 8.20 -18.44
N GLN A 343 11.46 7.02 -18.60
CA GLN A 343 12.90 6.89 -18.84
C GLN A 343 13.24 7.49 -20.20
N ARG A 344 14.35 8.23 -20.29
CA ARG A 344 14.79 8.88 -21.52
C ARG A 344 16.23 8.52 -21.84
N GLY A 345 16.61 8.57 -23.11
CA GLY A 345 17.91 8.19 -23.60
C GLY A 345 18.30 8.98 -24.84
N GLY A 346 19.44 8.62 -25.41
CA GLY A 346 19.91 9.18 -26.67
C GLY A 346 20.43 8.11 -27.63
N VAL A 347 20.82 8.55 -28.83
CA VAL A 347 21.50 7.71 -29.82
C VAL A 347 22.72 8.42 -30.37
N GLN A 348 23.76 7.65 -30.67
CA GLN A 348 24.91 8.12 -31.44
C GLN A 348 25.26 7.12 -32.54
N ILE A 349 25.50 7.66 -33.73
CA ILE A 349 25.98 6.89 -34.88
C ILE A 349 27.44 7.22 -35.19
N VAL A 350 28.12 6.31 -35.90
CA VAL A 350 29.44 6.54 -36.49
C VAL A 350 29.33 6.54 -38.00
N LYS A 351 29.89 7.58 -38.64
CA LYS A 351 29.95 7.70 -40.10
C LYS A 351 31.34 7.32 -40.60
N ARG A 352 31.38 6.47 -41.63
CA ARG A 352 32.63 5.99 -42.23
C ARG A 352 32.68 6.20 -43.73
N ASP A 353 33.91 6.24 -44.23
CA ASP A 353 34.21 5.98 -45.62
C ASP A 353 34.15 4.46 -45.88
N LYS A 354 33.47 4.09 -46.96
CA LYS A 354 33.18 2.69 -47.30
C LYS A 354 34.39 1.94 -47.83
N GLU A 355 35.33 2.61 -48.49
CA GLU A 355 36.55 2.02 -49.04
C GLU A 355 37.58 1.81 -47.94
N LEU A 356 37.76 2.82 -47.08
CA LEU A 356 38.68 2.76 -45.95
C LEU A 356 38.18 1.84 -44.83
N LYS A 357 36.87 1.63 -44.73
CA LYS A 357 36.21 0.96 -43.59
C LYS A 357 36.52 1.62 -42.24
N LYS A 358 36.83 2.92 -42.28
CA LYS A 358 37.21 3.75 -41.14
C LYS A 358 36.39 5.03 -41.09
N SER A 359 36.30 5.60 -39.90
CA SER A 359 35.70 6.91 -39.68
C SER A 359 36.67 8.05 -40.06
N GLU A 360 37.15 8.00 -41.29
CA GLU A 360 38.11 8.92 -41.89
C GLU A 360 37.57 9.33 -43.26
N ALA A 361 37.86 10.55 -43.71
CA ALA A 361 37.48 10.98 -45.04
C ALA A 361 38.59 10.66 -46.05
N LEU A 362 38.23 10.17 -47.24
CA LEU A 362 39.18 9.81 -48.29
C LEU A 362 39.39 10.96 -49.30
N GLY A 363 40.64 11.20 -49.71
CA GLY A 363 40.96 11.99 -50.90
C GLY A 363 40.55 13.47 -50.88
N GLY A 364 40.54 14.11 -49.70
CA GLY A 364 40.09 15.50 -49.54
C GLY A 364 38.57 15.70 -49.50
N ALA A 365 37.80 14.60 -49.48
CA ALA A 365 36.37 14.62 -49.18
C ALA A 365 36.12 14.98 -47.70
N ASP A 366 34.86 15.20 -47.34
CA ASP A 366 34.44 15.50 -45.97
C ASP A 366 33.17 14.72 -45.62
N LEU A 367 33.09 14.11 -44.43
CA LEU A 367 31.89 13.41 -43.94
C LEU A 367 30.94 14.32 -43.14
N ASN A 368 31.33 15.57 -42.84
CA ASN A 368 30.50 16.54 -42.15
C ASN A 368 29.22 16.89 -42.94
N GLY A 369 28.16 17.29 -42.23
CA GLY A 369 26.93 17.83 -42.81
C GLY A 369 25.96 16.78 -43.36
N ILE A 370 26.28 15.48 -43.27
CA ILE A 370 25.36 14.39 -43.64
C ILE A 370 24.21 14.36 -42.62
N GLU A 371 22.96 14.37 -43.11
CA GLU A 371 21.77 14.39 -42.25
C GLU A 371 21.21 12.98 -42.06
N MET A 372 21.05 12.59 -40.80
CA MET A 372 20.38 11.37 -40.37
C MET A 372 19.00 11.73 -39.82
N THR A 373 17.95 11.03 -40.25
CA THR A 373 16.58 11.22 -39.74
C THR A 373 16.20 10.08 -38.82
N ILE A 374 15.62 10.41 -37.67
CA ILE A 374 15.10 9.47 -36.67
C ILE A 374 13.57 9.38 -36.83
N LYS A 375 13.02 8.17 -36.70
CA LYS A 375 11.59 7.88 -36.77
C LYS A 375 11.13 7.14 -35.52
N ASN A 376 9.93 7.47 -35.03
CA ASN A 376 9.26 6.68 -33.99
C ASN A 376 8.70 5.41 -34.62
N VAL A 377 9.01 4.23 -34.07
CA VAL A 377 8.35 2.97 -34.44
C VAL A 377 7.86 2.20 -33.20
N SER A 378 7.74 2.91 -32.08
CA SER A 378 7.25 2.37 -30.81
C SER A 378 5.75 2.01 -30.90
N GLY A 379 5.25 1.29 -29.90
CA GLY A 379 3.82 0.97 -29.80
C GLY A 379 2.91 2.20 -29.65
N HIS A 380 3.44 3.28 -29.08
CA HIS A 380 2.70 4.50 -28.76
C HIS A 380 3.40 5.77 -29.24
N ASP A 381 2.65 6.88 -29.19
CA ASP A 381 3.17 8.22 -29.45
C ASP A 381 4.29 8.58 -28.46
N VAL A 382 5.19 9.47 -28.87
CA VAL A 382 6.25 10.01 -28.04
C VAL A 382 6.23 11.53 -28.03
N LEU A 383 6.52 12.13 -26.88
CA LEU A 383 6.74 13.55 -26.69
C LEU A 383 8.25 13.82 -26.65
N VAL A 384 8.71 14.51 -27.68
CA VAL A 384 10.12 14.83 -27.89
C VAL A 384 10.30 16.32 -28.09
N ARG A 385 11.54 16.78 -27.95
CA ARG A 385 11.91 18.15 -28.29
C ARG A 385 11.69 18.43 -29.78
N SER A 386 11.20 19.61 -30.12
CA SER A 386 10.91 19.96 -31.52
C SER A 386 12.16 20.09 -32.38
N ASP A 387 13.27 20.52 -31.79
CA ASP A 387 14.58 20.75 -32.42
C ASP A 387 15.62 19.65 -32.08
N ILE A 388 15.21 18.37 -32.06
CA ILE A 388 16.14 17.22 -31.99
C ILE A 388 17.35 17.46 -32.89
N GLY A 389 18.54 17.21 -32.35
CA GLY A 389 19.84 17.41 -33.01
C GLY A 389 20.46 18.79 -32.77
N SER A 390 19.70 19.74 -32.21
CA SER A 390 20.25 20.99 -31.69
C SER A 390 20.86 20.78 -30.30
N PRO A 391 22.08 21.27 -30.02
CA PRO A 391 22.61 21.29 -28.65
C PRO A 391 21.99 22.40 -27.79
N GLU A 392 21.31 23.36 -28.43
CA GLU A 392 20.64 24.50 -27.80
C GLU A 392 19.22 24.14 -27.33
N ASN A 393 18.56 25.04 -26.59
CA ASN A 393 17.15 24.90 -26.18
C ASN A 393 16.81 23.62 -25.40
N LYS A 394 17.69 23.22 -24.48
CA LYS A 394 17.47 22.06 -23.60
C LYS A 394 16.15 22.20 -22.84
N VAL A 395 15.42 21.08 -22.74
CA VAL A 395 14.20 20.97 -21.93
C VAL A 395 14.55 20.25 -20.65
N ASP A 396 14.31 20.87 -19.51
CA ASP A 396 14.36 20.16 -18.23
C ASP A 396 13.07 19.36 -18.06
N TRP A 397 13.09 18.09 -18.48
CA TRP A 397 11.94 17.18 -18.42
C TRP A 397 11.39 16.99 -16.99
N LYS A 398 12.22 17.21 -15.97
CA LYS A 398 11.88 17.03 -14.55
C LYS A 398 11.21 18.26 -13.93
N ALA A 399 11.52 19.45 -14.44
CA ALA A 399 11.02 20.71 -13.91
C ALA A 399 9.77 21.25 -14.63
N ILE A 400 9.15 20.47 -15.51
CA ILE A 400 8.03 20.97 -16.32
C ILE A 400 6.77 21.11 -15.44
N SER A 401 6.35 22.35 -15.20
CA SER A 401 5.15 22.68 -14.42
C SER A 401 3.84 22.54 -15.20
N SER A 402 3.85 22.76 -16.53
CA SER A 402 2.69 22.64 -17.42
C SER A 402 3.15 22.26 -18.83
N LYS A 403 2.77 21.07 -19.30
CA LYS A 403 3.23 20.53 -20.59
C LYS A 403 2.40 21.02 -21.76
N LYS A 404 1.17 21.46 -21.49
CA LYS A 404 0.38 22.24 -22.45
C LYS A 404 1.13 23.49 -22.90
N ASP A 405 1.79 24.20 -21.99
CA ASP A 405 2.55 25.41 -22.34
C ASP A 405 3.79 25.10 -23.19
N LEU A 406 4.42 23.93 -23.00
CA LEU A 406 5.54 23.50 -23.84
C LEU A 406 5.10 23.11 -25.26
N ILE A 407 3.96 22.46 -25.39
CA ILE A 407 3.38 22.12 -26.70
C ILE A 407 2.93 23.41 -27.40
N ASP A 408 2.21 24.28 -26.69
CA ASP A 408 1.68 25.54 -27.22
C ASP A 408 2.82 26.51 -27.62
N SER A 409 3.95 26.50 -26.89
CA SER A 409 5.16 27.24 -27.28
C SER A 409 5.96 26.61 -28.42
N GLY A 410 5.60 25.39 -28.83
CA GLY A 410 6.28 24.66 -29.90
C GLY A 410 7.66 24.10 -29.52
N LYS A 411 8.05 24.14 -28.24
CA LYS A 411 9.35 23.60 -27.77
C LYS A 411 9.42 22.08 -27.82
N VAL A 412 8.27 21.42 -27.64
CA VAL A 412 8.12 19.97 -27.75
C VAL A 412 6.99 19.64 -28.71
N LYS A 413 7.02 18.42 -29.24
CA LYS A 413 5.99 17.91 -30.14
C LYS A 413 5.69 16.45 -29.85
N ARG A 414 4.42 16.08 -30.03
CA ARG A 414 3.96 14.69 -30.01
C ARG A 414 4.18 14.09 -31.39
N VAL A 415 4.86 12.95 -31.46
CA VAL A 415 5.20 12.24 -32.71
C VAL A 415 4.59 10.86 -32.67
N LYS A 416 3.76 10.55 -33.67
CA LYS A 416 3.07 9.27 -33.74
C LYS A 416 4.00 8.15 -34.17
N SER A 417 3.62 6.92 -33.88
CA SER A 417 4.31 5.77 -34.45
C SER A 417 4.26 5.81 -35.98
N GLY A 418 5.41 5.61 -36.61
CA GLY A 418 5.63 5.73 -38.05
C GLY A 418 6.11 7.09 -38.54
N GLU A 419 6.10 8.14 -37.70
CA GLU A 419 6.48 9.50 -38.10
C GLU A 419 7.95 9.83 -37.81
N ASP A 420 8.55 10.64 -38.69
CA ASP A 420 9.89 11.18 -38.49
C ASP A 420 9.88 12.24 -37.38
N MET A 421 10.75 12.09 -36.38
CA MET A 421 10.79 12.97 -35.20
C MET A 421 11.83 14.08 -35.29
N GLY A 422 12.91 13.88 -36.02
CA GLY A 422 14.00 14.85 -36.01
C GLY A 422 15.20 14.40 -36.80
N LYS A 423 16.18 15.30 -36.91
CA LYS A 423 17.39 15.07 -37.67
C LYS A 423 18.62 15.37 -36.83
N ILE A 424 19.66 14.55 -36.99
CA ILE A 424 20.98 14.81 -36.42
C ILE A 424 21.98 14.92 -37.57
N THR A 425 23.00 15.76 -37.40
CA THR A 425 23.97 16.06 -38.46
C THR A 425 25.34 15.53 -38.08
N VAL A 426 25.98 14.84 -39.03
CA VAL A 426 27.33 14.30 -38.85
C VAL A 426 28.33 15.45 -38.71
N HIS A 427 29.17 15.34 -37.69
CA HIS A 427 30.28 16.24 -37.44
C HIS A 427 31.51 15.46 -36.93
N TRP A 428 32.69 16.06 -37.02
CA TRP A 428 33.89 15.49 -36.40
C TRP A 428 33.81 15.58 -34.86
N ASN A 429 33.90 14.44 -34.20
CA ASN A 429 33.94 14.32 -32.74
C ASN A 429 35.39 14.05 -32.28
N GLU A 430 35.99 15.08 -31.69
CA GLU A 430 37.40 15.06 -31.27
C GLU A 430 37.70 14.05 -30.17
N ALA A 431 36.74 13.82 -29.25
CA ALA A 431 36.91 12.88 -28.15
C ALA A 431 36.89 11.42 -28.63
N LYS A 432 36.06 11.12 -29.62
CA LYS A 432 35.95 9.77 -30.21
C LYS A 432 36.89 9.55 -31.38
N LYS A 433 37.55 10.60 -31.89
CA LYS A 433 38.38 10.56 -33.10
C LYS A 433 37.62 9.96 -34.28
N ALA A 434 36.36 10.35 -34.43
CA ALA A 434 35.43 9.80 -35.40
C ALA A 434 34.41 10.86 -35.85
N TYR A 435 33.81 10.67 -37.02
CA TYR A 435 32.65 11.42 -37.48
C TYR A 435 31.41 10.79 -36.86
N THR A 436 30.70 11.55 -36.03
CA THR A 436 29.50 11.08 -35.32
C THR A 436 28.32 12.01 -35.54
N ALA A 437 27.13 11.51 -35.26
CA ALA A 437 25.96 12.34 -35.04
C ALA A 437 25.23 11.77 -33.82
N GLU A 438 24.73 12.64 -32.96
CA GLU A 438 24.09 12.26 -31.71
C GLU A 438 22.89 13.13 -31.37
N THR A 439 21.97 12.58 -30.59
CA THR A 439 20.97 13.33 -29.84
C THR A 439 21.51 13.70 -28.45
N LEU A 440 20.77 14.53 -27.71
CA LEU A 440 21.02 14.64 -26.27
C LEU A 440 20.67 13.30 -25.57
N PRO A 441 21.26 13.01 -24.39
CA PRO A 441 21.01 11.78 -23.64
C PRO A 441 19.59 11.62 -23.08
N ASP A 442 18.73 12.62 -23.21
CA ASP A 442 17.35 12.66 -22.71
C ASP A 442 16.32 13.05 -23.80
N ASP A 443 16.74 13.14 -25.06
CA ASP A 443 15.87 13.53 -26.18
C ASP A 443 14.81 12.47 -26.50
N LEU A 444 15.13 11.18 -26.30
CA LEU A 444 14.32 10.06 -26.76
C LEU A 444 13.70 9.29 -25.58
N PRO A 445 12.37 9.23 -25.45
CA PRO A 445 11.68 8.41 -24.45
C PRO A 445 11.99 6.90 -24.57
N TYR A 446 11.65 6.14 -23.55
CA TYR A 446 11.67 4.68 -23.60
C TYR A 446 10.82 4.18 -24.78
N GLY A 447 11.47 3.56 -25.76
CA GLY A 447 10.82 3.28 -27.04
C GLY A 447 11.72 2.63 -28.07
N THR A 448 11.13 2.28 -29.21
CA THR A 448 11.82 1.70 -30.35
C THR A 448 11.81 2.69 -31.51
N TYR A 449 12.96 2.85 -32.13
CA TYR A 449 13.21 3.89 -33.12
C TYR A 449 13.95 3.33 -34.32
N THR A 450 13.82 4.00 -35.46
CA THR A 450 14.75 3.78 -36.57
C THR A 450 15.52 5.04 -36.90
N ILE A 451 16.72 4.87 -37.42
CA ILE A 451 17.55 5.96 -37.95
C ILE A 451 18.02 5.62 -39.36
N ARG A 452 17.97 6.61 -40.25
CA ARG A 452 18.42 6.46 -41.64
C ARG A 452 19.14 7.71 -42.12
N GLU A 453 20.13 7.53 -42.99
CA GLU A 453 20.67 8.65 -43.75
C GLU A 453 19.56 9.24 -44.64
N THR A 454 19.48 10.55 -44.76
CA THR A 454 18.43 11.20 -45.59
C THR A 454 18.98 12.20 -46.57
N LYS A 455 20.15 12.76 -46.28
CA LYS A 455 20.83 13.69 -47.17
C LYS A 455 22.33 13.53 -47.01
N THR A 456 23.02 13.43 -48.14
CA THR A 456 24.49 13.38 -48.21
C THR A 456 25.06 14.80 -48.28
N ASN A 457 26.36 14.90 -48.54
CA ASN A 457 26.99 16.16 -48.94
C ASN A 457 27.53 16.07 -50.39
N LYS A 458 28.22 17.12 -50.83
CA LYS A 458 28.77 17.22 -52.20
C LYS A 458 29.87 16.21 -52.51
N THR A 459 30.49 15.60 -51.49
CA THR A 459 31.70 14.78 -51.64
C THR A 459 31.45 13.29 -51.42
N TYR A 460 30.28 12.89 -50.93
CA TYR A 460 29.90 11.50 -50.70
C TYR A 460 28.56 11.13 -51.34
N GLN A 461 28.51 9.93 -51.90
CA GLN A 461 27.29 9.29 -52.36
C GLN A 461 26.75 8.32 -51.30
N ARG A 462 25.45 8.42 -51.04
CA ARG A 462 24.72 7.53 -50.12
C ARG A 462 24.78 6.10 -50.63
N THR A 463 25.24 5.18 -49.78
CA THR A 463 25.26 3.75 -50.16
C THR A 463 24.27 2.91 -49.36
N ASP A 464 24.00 3.30 -48.12
CA ASP A 464 23.01 2.64 -47.28
C ASP A 464 21.68 3.37 -47.37
N LYS A 465 20.66 2.66 -47.86
CA LYS A 465 19.28 3.16 -47.96
C LYS A 465 18.35 2.57 -46.91
N SER A 466 18.85 1.68 -46.06
CA SER A 466 18.08 0.98 -45.05
C SER A 466 17.81 1.87 -43.83
N GLU A 467 16.85 1.44 -43.00
CA GLU A 467 16.61 2.02 -41.70
C GLU A 467 17.18 1.09 -40.63
N HIS A 468 18.00 1.62 -39.72
CA HIS A 468 18.61 0.84 -38.65
C HIS A 468 17.78 0.98 -37.39
N LEU A 469 17.36 -0.14 -36.82
CA LEU A 469 16.57 -0.20 -35.59
C LEU A 469 17.46 -0.01 -34.36
N PHE A 470 17.00 0.77 -33.39
CA PHE A 470 17.61 0.88 -32.06
C PHE A 470 16.54 1.09 -30.97
N LYS A 471 16.91 0.85 -29.72
CA LYS A 471 15.99 0.81 -28.57
C LYS A 471 16.52 1.61 -27.40
N ILE A 472 15.71 2.50 -26.84
CA ILE A 472 16.00 3.17 -25.56
C ILE A 472 15.38 2.36 -24.43
N ARG A 473 16.20 1.86 -23.51
CA ARG A 473 15.77 0.97 -22.42
C ARG A 473 16.31 1.33 -21.03
N GLU A 474 17.13 2.37 -20.95
CA GLU A 474 17.83 2.78 -19.73
C GLU A 474 17.91 4.30 -19.70
N ASP A 475 17.60 4.89 -18.55
CA ASP A 475 17.53 6.34 -18.37
C ASP A 475 18.92 6.99 -18.47
N GLY A 476 19.01 8.12 -19.17
CA GLY A 476 20.22 8.90 -19.41
C GLY A 476 21.26 8.24 -20.33
N LYS A 477 20.99 7.05 -20.88
CA LYS A 477 21.96 6.31 -21.68
C LYS A 477 21.85 6.64 -23.17
N THR A 478 23.02 6.89 -23.77
CA THR A 478 23.15 7.01 -25.23
C THR A 478 23.53 5.66 -25.84
N VAL A 479 22.66 5.13 -26.70
CA VAL A 479 22.89 3.91 -27.50
C VAL A 479 23.94 4.19 -28.56
N SER A 480 24.91 3.28 -28.75
CA SER A 480 25.99 3.47 -29.73
C SER A 480 26.45 2.14 -30.36
N CYS A 481 27.27 2.22 -31.41
CA CYS A 481 27.76 1.04 -32.14
C CYS A 481 28.56 0.03 -31.33
N ASP A 482 29.06 0.39 -30.14
CA ASP A 482 29.96 -0.43 -29.32
C ASP A 482 29.25 -1.20 -28.19
N ASP A 483 27.92 -1.09 -28.07
CA ASP A 483 27.18 -1.63 -26.92
C ASP A 483 26.80 -3.13 -27.02
N GLY A 484 26.99 -3.77 -28.17
CA GLY A 484 26.67 -5.19 -28.38
C GLY A 484 25.19 -5.55 -28.27
N GLN A 485 24.27 -4.57 -28.21
CA GLN A 485 22.82 -4.79 -28.03
C GLN A 485 21.97 -4.46 -29.27
N ASN A 486 22.55 -3.89 -30.32
CA ASN A 486 21.81 -3.46 -31.51
C ASN A 486 21.63 -4.59 -32.54
N GLU A 487 20.41 -4.74 -33.07
CA GLU A 487 20.07 -5.71 -34.13
C GLU A 487 20.74 -5.37 -35.48
N MET A 488 21.19 -4.12 -35.66
CA MET A 488 22.03 -3.65 -36.78
C MET A 488 23.09 -2.66 -36.27
N ALA A 489 24.27 -2.65 -36.88
CA ALA A 489 25.33 -1.72 -36.51
C ALA A 489 24.87 -0.26 -36.72
N LEU A 490 25.01 0.61 -35.72
CA LEU A 490 24.79 2.07 -35.84
C LEU A 490 25.94 2.79 -36.59
N THR A 491 26.45 2.11 -37.62
CA THR A 491 27.59 2.52 -38.43
C THR A 491 27.13 2.65 -39.88
N PHE A 492 27.35 3.82 -40.47
CA PHE A 492 26.89 4.14 -41.82
C PHE A 492 28.08 4.43 -42.74
N ASP A 493 28.19 3.66 -43.83
CA ASP A 493 29.29 3.74 -44.80
C ASP A 493 28.85 4.47 -46.09
N ASN A 494 29.64 5.43 -46.59
CA ASN A 494 29.40 6.07 -47.91
C ASN A 494 30.63 5.99 -48.83
N TYR A 495 30.39 6.03 -50.15
CA TYR A 495 31.45 6.16 -51.15
C TYR A 495 31.76 7.63 -51.41
N VAL A 496 33.03 7.96 -51.64
CA VAL A 496 33.40 9.26 -52.20
C VAL A 496 32.74 9.43 -53.56
N TYR A 497 32.15 10.60 -53.80
CA TYR A 497 31.62 10.98 -55.10
C TYR A 497 32.78 11.22 -56.07
N ARG A 498 32.85 10.45 -57.17
CA ARG A 498 33.82 10.64 -58.25
C ARG A 498 33.06 11.05 -59.51
N SER A 499 33.50 12.13 -60.15
CA SER A 499 32.88 12.66 -61.39
C SER A 499 33.45 12.01 -62.65
N ASP A 500 34.22 10.93 -62.49
CA ASP A 500 35.00 10.30 -63.55
C ASP A 500 34.06 9.40 -64.36
N ALA A 501 33.46 9.99 -65.41
CA ALA A 501 32.82 9.28 -66.52
C ALA A 501 33.81 9.19 -67.70
#